data_AF-A0A969DJH0-F1
#
_entry.id   AF-A0A969DJH0-F1
#
_cell.length_a   1.000
_cell.length_b   1.000
_cell.length_c   1.000
_cell.angle_alpha   90.00
_cell.angle_beta   90.00
_cell.angle_gamma   90.00
#
_symmetry.space_group_name_H-M   'P 1'
#
loop_
_entity.id
_entity.type
_entity.pdbx_description
1 polymer ?
#
loop_
_entity_poly.entity_id
_entity_poly.type
_entity_poly.pdbx_seq_one_letter_code
_entity_poly.pdbx_strand_id
1 'polypeptide(L)'
;MTIDQHPMDLSQYLDSWLSQSSLLAESCSVTEIVAQLQTITERLRFPVFRLAVVGEFSRGKSTLLNRLLERELLPTGALPTTATLTTIIPGTEDSMVVSFDNSPEVRRAIDAASWNDLIVTDSDGKEQDVLAKVQLTVVHPWLEALDAELIDTPGIGELNTTRAAIVFDLLSQCDATVLLVSSTLPFSMTEAAFLEQEVIGKHIPQIVVIISKLDTIQHEQREEVIAVTRERIAQISADIPVLPSYPVDENTNETEAIEAVRSQITAMVTGGNHKAWRSQQVAKQLIDILTQLIDISSVAIATAKMSAAEHEQALKKAKAAMRTAELQWEQIRLELDRRRIQHEQKLKKNLFSSKSALIEVLNQELSQTDNPKTWWERDLPWRLRRELFSLGQKSEEFLLEEIADDFDWLTAEVSRTFSTQMTQPPSQNQETLEIKPNLPQLEMSPIQRYRWLTRIGGGVAAIGSYLTGGAAVVAIAVSLGAAILSEQFLTDKLEEQRQQVQKKLELSVDKAFNEYGDRISERLRQIYQQIAEDIQHQQLTWQSAKTAAIEVTHPDSDEQPWQQMLDNASALKQEILAAVAMSNH
;
A
#
# COMPACT_ATOMS: atom_id res chain seq x y z
N MET A 1 1.66 -37.04 9.70
CA MET A 1 1.52 -37.02 8.23
C MET A 1 0.64 -35.84 7.87
N THR A 2 1.25 -34.65 7.85
CA THR A 2 0.69 -33.50 7.14
C THR A 2 0.91 -33.78 5.67
N ILE A 3 -0.17 -33.92 4.91
CA ILE A 3 -0.10 -34.02 3.45
C ILE A 3 0.29 -32.62 2.98
N ASP A 4 1.49 -32.47 2.43
CA ASP A 4 1.87 -31.28 1.66
C ASP A 4 0.90 -31.19 0.46
N GLN A 5 -0.19 -30.44 0.63
CA GLN A 5 -1.10 -30.12 -0.47
C GLN A 5 -0.46 -29.02 -1.30
N HIS A 6 0.27 -29.45 -2.34
CA HIS A 6 0.77 -28.54 -3.35
C HIS A 6 -0.31 -28.27 -4.40
N PRO A 7 -0.47 -27.02 -4.86
CA PRO A 7 -1.46 -26.71 -5.88
C PRO A 7 -1.08 -27.38 -7.21
N MET A 8 -2.10 -27.74 -7.98
CA MET A 8 -1.95 -28.27 -9.33
C MET A 8 -1.24 -27.24 -10.22
N ASP A 9 -0.25 -27.68 -10.99
CA ASP A 9 0.41 -26.84 -12.01
C ASP A 9 -0.51 -26.64 -13.22
N LEU A 10 -0.93 -25.41 -13.43
CA LEU A 10 -1.79 -24.98 -14.54
C LEU A 10 -1.01 -24.35 -15.70
N SER A 11 0.32 -24.32 -15.64
CA SER A 11 1.15 -23.60 -16.62
C SER A 11 0.93 -24.02 -18.05
N GLN A 12 0.59 -25.29 -18.30
CA GLN A 12 0.31 -25.81 -19.63
C GLN A 12 -0.97 -25.23 -20.26
N TYR A 13 -1.87 -24.65 -19.45
CA TYR A 13 -3.14 -24.08 -19.90
C TYR A 13 -3.09 -22.55 -20.07
N LEU A 14 -2.19 -21.86 -19.37
CA LEU A 14 -2.18 -20.39 -19.29
C LEU A 14 -2.09 -19.71 -20.65
N ASP A 15 -1.17 -20.16 -21.52
CA ASP A 15 -0.99 -19.57 -22.85
C ASP A 15 -2.28 -19.66 -23.68
N SER A 16 -2.99 -20.80 -23.57
CA SER A 16 -4.27 -21.01 -24.24
C SER A 16 -5.35 -20.10 -23.66
N TRP A 17 -5.51 -20.05 -22.33
CA TRP A 17 -6.53 -19.24 -21.68
C TRP A 17 -6.31 -17.74 -21.89
N LEU A 18 -5.07 -17.26 -21.83
CA LEU A 18 -4.72 -15.86 -22.13
C LEU A 18 -5.04 -15.52 -23.58
N SER A 19 -4.64 -16.38 -24.52
CA SER A 19 -4.91 -16.17 -25.95
C SER A 19 -6.42 -16.13 -26.23
N GLN A 20 -7.19 -17.06 -25.66
CA GLN A 20 -8.65 -17.08 -25.79
C GLN A 20 -9.28 -15.82 -25.19
N SER A 21 -8.86 -15.41 -23.99
CA SER A 21 -9.37 -14.21 -23.34
C SER A 21 -9.08 -12.94 -24.16
N SER A 22 -7.88 -12.84 -24.76
CA SER A 22 -7.52 -11.72 -25.63
C SER A 22 -8.37 -11.70 -26.89
N LEU A 23 -8.56 -12.84 -27.55
CA LEU A 23 -9.40 -12.96 -28.74
C LEU A 23 -10.86 -12.57 -28.45
N LEU A 24 -11.40 -12.95 -27.30
CA LEU A 24 -12.75 -12.55 -26.88
C LEU A 24 -12.84 -11.03 -26.76
N ALA A 25 -11.93 -10.40 -26.02
CA ALA A 25 -11.91 -8.95 -25.85
C ALA A 25 -11.71 -8.19 -27.17
N GLU A 26 -10.84 -8.69 -28.06
CA GLU A 26 -10.58 -8.12 -29.39
C GLU A 26 -11.79 -8.21 -30.31
N SER A 27 -12.53 -9.34 -30.28
CA SER A 27 -13.69 -9.57 -31.15
C SER A 27 -14.80 -8.52 -30.99
N CYS A 28 -14.91 -7.93 -29.80
CA CYS A 28 -15.86 -6.89 -29.47
C CYS A 28 -15.19 -5.52 -29.23
N SER A 29 -13.91 -5.37 -29.59
CA SER A 29 -13.13 -4.11 -29.50
C SER A 29 -13.04 -3.50 -28.09
N VAL A 30 -12.96 -4.35 -27.05
CA VAL A 30 -12.82 -3.91 -25.65
C VAL A 30 -11.34 -3.64 -25.32
N THR A 31 -10.81 -2.51 -25.79
CA THR A 31 -9.38 -2.18 -25.80
C THR A 31 -8.71 -2.13 -24.42
N GLU A 32 -9.43 -1.70 -23.38
CA GLU A 32 -8.89 -1.63 -22.01
C GLU A 32 -8.56 -3.02 -21.45
N ILE A 33 -9.42 -4.01 -21.71
CA ILE A 33 -9.21 -5.40 -21.26
C ILE A 33 -8.05 -6.05 -22.02
N VAL A 34 -7.91 -5.76 -23.31
CA VAL A 34 -6.77 -6.23 -24.12
C VAL A 34 -5.44 -5.75 -23.53
N ALA A 35 -5.34 -4.48 -23.14
CA ALA A 35 -4.13 -3.94 -22.53
C ALA A 35 -3.79 -4.65 -21.19
N GLN A 36 -4.78 -4.92 -20.35
CA GLN A 36 -4.58 -5.66 -19.08
C GLN A 36 -4.06 -7.08 -19.32
N LEU A 37 -4.64 -7.81 -20.28
CA LEU A 37 -4.22 -9.17 -20.64
C LEU A 37 -2.81 -9.22 -21.21
N GLN A 38 -2.41 -8.21 -21.99
CA GLN A 38 -1.04 -8.09 -22.50
C GLN A 38 -0.03 -7.93 -21.36
N THR A 39 -0.33 -7.08 -20.37
CA THR A 39 0.52 -6.93 -19.19
C THR A 39 0.71 -8.25 -18.42
N ILE A 40 -0.36 -9.02 -18.22
CA ILE A 40 -0.26 -10.35 -17.58
C ILE A 40 0.60 -11.31 -18.40
N THR A 41 0.44 -11.29 -19.73
CA THR A 41 1.20 -12.14 -20.66
C THR A 41 2.70 -11.82 -20.62
N GLU A 42 3.08 -10.55 -20.63
CA GLU A 42 4.48 -10.14 -20.52
C GLU A 42 5.10 -10.57 -19.19
N ARG A 43 4.33 -10.47 -18.09
CA ARG A 43 4.79 -10.92 -16.77
C ARG A 43 5.05 -12.41 -16.70
N LEU A 44 4.22 -13.25 -17.32
CA LEU A 44 4.44 -14.70 -17.34
C LEU A 44 5.77 -15.12 -17.99
N ARG A 45 6.37 -14.26 -18.82
CA ARG A 45 7.61 -14.56 -19.54
C ARG A 45 8.87 -14.39 -18.68
N PHE A 46 8.77 -13.85 -17.46
CA PHE A 46 9.92 -13.77 -16.54
C PHE A 46 10.22 -15.17 -15.96
N PRO A 47 11.40 -15.76 -16.24
CA PRO A 47 11.71 -17.14 -15.87
C PRO A 47 12.29 -17.30 -14.46
N VAL A 48 12.71 -16.19 -13.82
CA VAL A 48 13.41 -16.21 -12.52
C VAL A 48 12.42 -15.95 -11.39
N PHE A 49 12.58 -16.66 -10.26
CA PHE A 49 11.78 -16.47 -9.06
C PHE A 49 12.05 -15.09 -8.45
N ARG A 50 11.01 -14.31 -8.18
CA ARG A 50 11.14 -12.94 -7.65
C ARG A 50 10.61 -12.86 -6.23
N LEU A 51 11.46 -12.47 -5.30
CA LEU A 51 11.12 -12.30 -3.89
C LEU A 51 11.24 -10.82 -3.49
N ALA A 52 10.11 -10.22 -3.10
CA ALA A 52 10.11 -8.85 -2.59
C ALA A 52 10.24 -8.80 -1.07
N VAL A 53 11.13 -7.94 -0.59
CA VAL A 53 11.20 -7.54 0.82
C VAL A 53 10.43 -6.24 0.99
N VAL A 54 9.34 -6.31 1.76
CA VAL A 54 8.38 -5.22 1.95
C VAL A 54 8.18 -4.92 3.42
N GLY A 55 7.64 -3.75 3.72
CA GLY A 55 7.40 -3.29 5.08
C GLY A 55 7.55 -1.78 5.17
N GLU A 56 7.07 -1.22 6.28
CA GLU A 56 7.06 0.21 6.49
C GLU A 56 8.47 0.83 6.48
N PHE A 57 8.50 2.18 6.43
CA PHE A 57 9.76 2.89 6.54
C PHE A 57 10.47 2.58 7.86
N SER A 58 11.81 2.54 7.82
CA SER A 58 12.64 2.26 8.98
C SER A 58 12.40 0.89 9.66
N ARG A 59 11.79 -0.10 8.99
CA ARG A 59 11.67 -1.48 9.52
C ARG A 59 12.94 -2.32 9.37
N GLY A 60 13.94 -1.85 8.62
CA GLY A 60 15.24 -2.53 8.46
C GLY A 60 15.32 -3.49 7.26
N LYS A 61 14.57 -3.24 6.17
CA LYS A 61 14.55 -4.05 4.94
C LYS A 61 15.94 -4.22 4.32
N SER A 62 16.59 -3.10 4.00
CA SER A 62 17.95 -3.08 3.46
C SER A 62 18.97 -3.69 4.45
N THR A 63 18.77 -3.48 5.76
CA THR A 63 19.60 -4.11 6.81
C THR A 63 19.43 -5.63 6.82
N LEU A 64 18.21 -6.16 6.67
CA LEU A 64 17.98 -7.59 6.58
C LEU A 64 18.68 -8.17 5.36
N LEU A 65 18.51 -7.56 4.18
CA LEU A 65 19.14 -8.02 2.94
C LEU A 65 20.67 -8.03 3.04
N ASN A 66 21.27 -6.97 3.60
CA ASN A 66 22.71 -6.94 3.87
C ASN A 66 23.16 -8.08 4.81
N ARG A 67 22.37 -8.38 5.86
CA ARG A 67 22.66 -9.50 6.78
C ARG A 67 22.51 -10.87 6.12
N LEU A 68 21.49 -11.06 5.27
CA LEU A 68 21.27 -12.30 4.52
C LEU A 68 22.38 -12.57 3.49
N LEU A 69 22.99 -11.51 2.95
CA LEU A 69 24.10 -11.58 2.00
C LEU A 69 25.48 -11.41 2.65
N GLU A 70 25.54 -11.24 3.98
CA GLU A 70 26.76 -11.02 4.76
C GLU A 70 27.66 -9.89 4.21
N ARG A 71 27.04 -8.89 3.58
CA ARG A 71 27.71 -7.80 2.84
C ARG A 71 26.93 -6.49 2.97
N GLU A 72 27.62 -5.37 3.11
CA GLU A 72 27.02 -4.03 3.10
C GLU A 72 26.81 -3.52 1.67
N LEU A 73 25.75 -3.99 1.01
CA LEU A 73 25.45 -3.67 -0.40
C LEU A 73 24.51 -2.46 -0.52
N LEU A 74 23.50 -2.42 0.35
CA LEU A 74 22.44 -1.42 0.35
C LEU A 74 22.70 -0.36 1.43
N PRO A 75 22.35 0.91 1.19
CA PRO A 75 22.51 1.96 2.19
C PRO A 75 21.55 1.76 3.38
N THR A 76 22.07 1.82 4.59
CA THR A 76 21.30 1.70 5.84
C THR A 76 21.38 2.97 6.68
N GLY A 77 20.25 3.48 7.19
CA GLY A 77 20.22 4.69 8.02
C GLY A 77 18.81 5.08 8.50
N ALA A 78 18.74 6.06 9.40
CA ALA A 78 17.47 6.58 9.96
C ALA A 78 16.79 7.65 9.08
N LEU A 79 17.53 8.22 8.13
CA LEU A 79 17.01 9.13 7.09
C LEU A 79 16.45 8.30 5.92
N PRO A 80 15.53 8.82 5.09
CA PRO A 80 14.99 8.11 3.93
C PRO A 80 16.10 7.64 2.98
N THR A 81 16.56 6.40 3.12
CA THR A 81 17.64 5.83 2.28
C THR A 81 17.11 5.17 1.02
N THR A 82 15.80 4.93 0.93
CA THR A 82 15.18 4.14 -0.15
C THR A 82 14.12 4.96 -0.87
N ALA A 83 14.55 5.83 -1.78
CA ALA A 83 13.72 6.34 -2.88
C ALA A 83 13.96 5.52 -4.18
N THR A 84 14.62 4.37 -4.06
CA THR A 84 15.03 3.50 -5.17
C THR A 84 14.43 2.11 -5.02
N LEU A 85 13.99 1.56 -6.15
CA LEU A 85 13.65 0.15 -6.24
C LEU A 85 14.91 -0.62 -6.61
N THR A 86 15.38 -1.52 -5.73
CA THR A 86 16.65 -2.22 -5.94
C THR A 86 16.43 -3.71 -6.13
N THR A 87 16.85 -4.24 -7.28
CA THR A 87 16.85 -5.68 -7.58
C THR A 87 18.27 -6.21 -7.41
N ILE A 88 18.44 -7.30 -6.67
CA ILE A 88 19.70 -8.01 -6.47
C ILE A 88 19.59 -9.36 -7.17
N ILE A 89 20.52 -9.62 -8.09
CA ILE A 89 20.58 -10.85 -8.89
C ILE A 89 21.93 -11.55 -8.72
N PRO A 90 21.98 -12.89 -8.85
CA PRO A 90 23.25 -13.60 -8.90
C PRO A 90 24.02 -13.26 -10.18
N GLY A 91 25.35 -13.34 -10.13
CA GLY A 91 26.18 -13.26 -11.32
C GLY A 91 27.64 -13.62 -11.06
N THR A 92 28.45 -13.54 -12.11
CA THR A 92 29.87 -13.92 -12.09
C THR A 92 30.79 -12.77 -11.69
N GLU A 93 30.31 -11.53 -11.78
CA GLU A 93 31.04 -10.32 -11.42
C GLU A 93 30.10 -9.33 -10.73
N ASP A 94 30.59 -8.66 -9.69
CA ASP A 94 29.85 -7.62 -8.98
C ASP A 94 29.66 -6.40 -9.89
N SER A 95 28.42 -5.93 -10.05
CA SER A 95 28.14 -4.70 -10.80
C SER A 95 26.84 -4.02 -10.35
N MET A 96 26.79 -2.70 -10.51
CA MET A 96 25.59 -1.90 -10.29
C MET A 96 25.16 -1.27 -11.62
N VAL A 97 23.89 -1.42 -11.97
CA VAL A 97 23.26 -0.72 -13.10
C VAL A 97 22.16 0.17 -12.53
N VAL A 98 22.19 1.44 -12.90
CA VAL A 98 21.18 2.42 -12.51
C VAL A 98 20.44 2.87 -13.75
N SER A 99 19.11 2.83 -13.71
CA SER A 99 18.25 3.39 -14.73
C SER A 99 17.25 4.38 -14.13
N PHE A 100 17.04 5.47 -14.86
CA PHE A 100 15.99 6.45 -14.60
C PHE A 100 14.99 6.37 -15.75
N ASP A 101 13.73 6.70 -15.50
CA ASP A 101 12.71 6.68 -16.55
C ASP A 101 13.15 7.54 -17.75
N ASN A 102 13.05 6.95 -18.95
CA ASN A 102 13.46 7.57 -20.23
C ASN A 102 14.95 7.97 -20.34
N SER A 103 15.84 7.42 -19.50
CA SER A 103 17.29 7.65 -19.56
C SER A 103 18.06 6.35 -19.85
N PRO A 104 19.23 6.43 -20.50
CA PRO A 104 20.08 5.25 -20.70
C PRO A 104 20.58 4.68 -19.38
N GLU A 105 20.78 3.36 -19.35
CA GLU A 105 21.35 2.66 -18.21
C GLU A 105 22.80 3.10 -17.94
N VAL A 106 23.13 3.33 -16.68
CA VAL A 106 24.47 3.72 -16.23
C VAL A 106 25.06 2.63 -15.36
N ARG A 107 26.21 2.08 -15.78
CA ARG A 107 27.00 1.14 -14.97
C ARG A 107 27.85 1.89 -13.95
N ARG A 108 27.81 1.43 -12.70
CA ARG A 108 28.53 1.96 -11.55
C ARG A 108 29.21 0.82 -10.77
N ALA A 109 30.19 1.17 -9.95
CA ALA A 109 30.74 0.24 -8.96
C ALA A 109 29.77 0.10 -7.77
N ILE A 110 29.84 -1.01 -7.04
CA ILE A 110 29.09 -1.18 -5.79
C ILE A 110 29.91 -0.57 -4.64
N ASP A 111 29.82 0.74 -4.45
CA ASP A 111 30.44 1.45 -3.33
C ASP A 111 29.49 2.49 -2.73
N ALA A 112 29.81 2.98 -1.53
CA ALA A 112 28.97 3.94 -0.82
C ALA A 112 28.77 5.25 -1.61
N ALA A 113 29.77 5.68 -2.40
CA ALA A 113 29.68 6.92 -3.17
C ALA A 113 28.68 6.84 -4.33
N SER A 114 28.48 5.63 -4.87
CA SER A 114 27.59 5.35 -6.00
C SER A 114 26.09 5.49 -5.68
N TRP A 115 25.76 5.64 -4.39
CA TRP A 115 24.40 5.86 -3.88
C TRP A 115 24.09 7.34 -3.56
N ASN A 116 25.08 8.23 -3.53
CA ASN A 116 24.93 9.59 -2.99
C ASN A 116 23.90 10.46 -3.75
N ASP A 117 23.75 10.25 -5.06
CA ASP A 117 22.76 10.94 -5.91
C ASP A 117 21.40 10.21 -5.96
N LEU A 118 21.31 9.02 -5.37
CA LEU A 118 20.11 8.18 -5.33
C LEU A 118 19.41 8.23 -3.96
N ILE A 119 20.14 8.56 -2.91
CA ILE A 119 19.62 8.80 -1.57
C ILE A 119 19.08 10.24 -1.55
N VAL A 120 17.77 10.39 -1.76
CA VAL A 120 17.11 11.71 -1.78
C VAL A 120 17.22 12.36 -0.39
N THR A 121 18.16 13.28 -0.21
CA THR A 121 18.13 14.28 0.86
C THR A 121 17.34 15.48 0.36
N ASP A 122 16.07 15.58 0.76
CA ASP A 122 15.25 16.74 0.43
C ASP A 122 15.69 17.93 1.30
N SER A 123 16.64 18.72 0.80
CA SER A 123 17.00 20.02 1.34
C SER A 123 16.28 21.19 0.64
N ASP A 124 15.54 20.95 -0.45
CA ASP A 124 14.96 22.01 -1.29
C ASP A 124 13.45 21.88 -1.62
N GLY A 125 12.73 20.91 -1.06
CA GLY A 125 11.26 20.86 -1.13
C GLY A 125 10.69 20.64 -2.53
N LYS A 126 11.48 20.07 -3.44
CA LYS A 126 11.01 19.58 -4.74
C LYS A 126 11.23 18.08 -4.78
N GLU A 127 10.18 17.33 -4.44
CA GLU A 127 10.11 15.90 -4.73
C GLU A 127 10.40 15.69 -6.22
N GLN A 128 11.51 15.05 -6.55
CA GLN A 128 11.73 14.57 -7.91
C GLN A 128 10.84 13.34 -8.10
N ASP A 129 9.84 13.41 -8.97
CA ASP A 129 8.90 12.31 -9.27
C ASP A 129 9.55 11.06 -9.91
N VAL A 130 10.85 11.08 -10.16
CA VAL A 130 11.56 9.99 -10.85
C VAL A 130 12.04 8.95 -9.84
N LEU A 131 11.51 7.73 -9.93
CA LEU A 131 11.97 6.58 -9.15
C LEU A 131 13.14 5.93 -9.90
N ALA A 132 14.34 5.93 -9.30
CA ALA A 132 15.48 5.22 -9.85
C ALA A 132 15.34 3.71 -9.62
N LYS A 133 15.58 2.94 -10.69
CA LYS A 133 15.68 1.48 -10.65
C LYS A 133 17.15 1.11 -10.58
N VAL A 134 17.52 0.32 -9.59
CA VAL A 134 18.90 -0.15 -9.38
C VAL A 134 18.92 -1.66 -9.52
N GLN A 135 19.81 -2.19 -10.35
CA GLN A 135 20.09 -3.61 -10.41
C GLN A 135 21.51 -3.86 -9.91
N LEU A 136 21.63 -4.66 -8.86
CA LEU A 136 22.90 -5.17 -8.34
C LEU A 136 23.09 -6.60 -8.83
N THR A 137 24.18 -6.84 -9.55
CA THR A 137 24.66 -8.20 -9.81
C THR A 137 25.69 -8.51 -8.73
N VAL A 138 25.51 -9.60 -8.00
CA VAL A 138 26.30 -9.93 -6.81
C VAL A 138 26.80 -11.37 -6.87
N VAL A 139 28.11 -11.54 -6.69
CA VAL A 139 28.75 -12.85 -6.50
C VAL A 139 28.55 -13.28 -5.04
N HIS A 140 27.61 -14.19 -4.79
CA HIS A 140 27.34 -14.73 -3.45
C HIS A 140 26.84 -16.19 -3.51
N PRO A 141 27.48 -17.14 -2.79
CA PRO A 141 27.16 -18.57 -2.93
C PRO A 141 25.70 -18.92 -2.63
N TRP A 142 25.10 -18.30 -1.60
CA TRP A 142 23.69 -18.54 -1.29
C TRP A 142 22.76 -17.96 -2.36
N LEU A 143 23.09 -16.80 -2.96
CA LEU A 143 22.24 -16.17 -3.97
C LEU A 143 22.32 -16.95 -5.30
N GLU A 144 23.51 -17.44 -5.65
CA GLU A 144 23.73 -18.33 -6.80
C GLU A 144 22.98 -19.65 -6.63
N ALA A 145 23.03 -20.26 -5.45
CA ALA A 145 22.30 -21.49 -5.16
C ALA A 145 20.77 -21.28 -5.11
N LEU A 146 20.32 -20.07 -4.75
CA LEU A 146 18.90 -19.71 -4.71
C LEU A 146 18.34 -19.50 -6.13
N ASP A 147 19.14 -18.99 -7.06
CA ASP A 147 18.76 -18.64 -8.44
C ASP A 147 17.47 -17.79 -8.50
N ALA A 148 17.44 -16.74 -7.66
CA ALA A 148 16.29 -15.86 -7.50
C ALA A 148 16.68 -14.38 -7.51
N GLU A 149 15.74 -13.52 -7.88
CA GLU A 149 15.85 -12.07 -7.72
C GLU A 149 15.36 -11.66 -6.34
N LEU A 150 16.20 -10.95 -5.58
CA LEU A 150 15.80 -10.32 -4.32
C LEU A 150 15.51 -8.84 -4.58
N ILE A 151 14.33 -8.38 -4.19
CA ILE A 151 13.90 -7.02 -4.45
C ILE A 151 13.80 -6.27 -3.11
N ASP A 152 14.63 -5.25 -2.91
CA ASP A 152 14.46 -4.26 -1.85
C ASP A 152 13.46 -3.20 -2.32
N THR A 153 12.37 -3.06 -1.59
CA THR A 153 11.34 -2.06 -1.89
C THR A 153 11.51 -0.81 -1.03
N PRO A 154 11.23 0.39 -1.56
CA PRO A 154 11.05 1.57 -0.75
C PRO A 154 10.05 1.35 0.40
N GLY A 155 10.25 2.05 1.52
CA GLY A 155 9.30 2.02 2.64
C GLY A 155 7.91 2.45 2.18
N ILE A 156 6.93 1.55 2.27
CA ILE A 156 5.60 1.72 1.67
C ILE A 156 4.83 2.92 2.26
N GLY A 157 5.15 3.33 3.49
CA GLY A 157 4.47 4.41 4.20
C GLY A 157 4.83 5.86 3.80
N GLU A 158 5.86 6.08 2.97
CA GLU A 158 6.31 7.43 2.57
C GLU A 158 6.28 7.66 1.05
N LEU A 159 5.66 6.74 0.30
CA LEU A 159 5.54 6.86 -1.14
C LEU A 159 4.36 7.75 -1.51
N ASN A 160 4.58 8.71 -2.42
CA ASN A 160 3.48 9.37 -3.12
C ASN A 160 2.69 8.34 -3.96
N THR A 161 1.47 8.69 -4.38
CA THR A 161 0.56 7.79 -5.09
C THR A 161 1.19 7.15 -6.32
N THR A 162 1.99 7.91 -7.07
CA THR A 162 2.73 7.44 -8.25
C THR A 162 3.75 6.35 -7.91
N ARG A 163 4.58 6.56 -6.89
CA ARG A 163 5.64 5.60 -6.50
C ARG A 163 5.07 4.33 -5.88
N ALA A 164 4.00 4.46 -5.11
CA ALA A 164 3.35 3.33 -4.50
C ALA A 164 2.65 2.43 -5.55
N ALA A 165 2.07 3.02 -6.60
CA ALA A 165 1.58 2.26 -7.76
C ALA A 165 2.68 1.41 -8.40
N ILE A 166 3.92 1.91 -8.52
CA ILE A 166 5.07 1.15 -9.04
C ILE A 166 5.41 -0.04 -8.13
N VAL A 167 5.45 0.16 -6.81
CA VAL A 167 5.73 -0.93 -5.86
C VAL A 167 4.62 -1.98 -5.89
N PHE A 168 3.36 -1.56 -6.00
CA PHE A 168 2.19 -2.42 -6.08
C PHE A 168 2.10 -3.21 -7.39
N ASP A 169 2.49 -2.58 -8.50
CA ASP A 169 2.64 -3.24 -9.79
C ASP A 169 3.73 -4.31 -9.70
N LEU A 170 4.88 -3.98 -9.10
CA LEU A 170 5.98 -4.93 -8.90
C LEU A 170 5.58 -6.12 -8.03
N LEU A 171 4.84 -5.89 -6.93
CA LEU A 171 4.40 -6.97 -6.04
C LEU A 171 3.51 -7.97 -6.75
N SER A 172 2.68 -7.50 -7.69
CA SER A 172 1.86 -8.38 -8.53
C SER A 172 2.67 -9.29 -9.47
N GLN A 173 3.98 -9.05 -9.58
CA GLN A 173 4.93 -9.81 -10.39
C GLN A 173 5.84 -10.72 -9.55
N CYS A 174 5.70 -10.70 -8.22
CA CYS A 174 6.55 -11.44 -7.29
C CYS A 174 5.94 -12.81 -6.96
N ASP A 175 6.81 -13.82 -6.86
CA ASP A 175 6.44 -15.19 -6.49
C ASP A 175 6.41 -15.39 -4.97
N ALA A 176 7.18 -14.58 -4.23
CA ALA A 176 7.16 -14.54 -2.78
C ALA A 176 7.29 -13.13 -2.21
N THR A 177 6.87 -12.97 -0.97
CA THR A 177 7.01 -11.74 -0.21
C THR A 177 7.50 -12.01 1.21
N VAL A 178 8.53 -11.25 1.60
CA VAL A 178 9.02 -11.15 2.98
C VAL A 178 8.49 -9.84 3.56
N LEU A 179 7.50 -9.92 4.45
CA LEU A 179 6.97 -8.75 5.16
C LEU A 179 7.77 -8.50 6.44
N LEU A 180 8.40 -7.33 6.53
CA LEU A 180 9.22 -6.93 7.66
C LEU A 180 8.42 -6.07 8.65
N VAL A 181 8.36 -6.53 9.90
CA VAL A 181 7.62 -5.92 11.01
C VAL A 181 8.59 -5.57 12.13
N SER A 182 8.45 -4.41 12.77
CA SER A 182 9.33 -4.01 13.88
C SER A 182 8.81 -4.53 15.21
N SER A 183 9.68 -5.09 16.03
CA SER A 183 9.36 -5.49 17.41
C SER A 183 8.95 -4.33 18.33
N THR A 184 9.35 -3.09 18.02
CA THR A 184 8.96 -1.89 18.80
C THR A 184 7.51 -1.46 18.58
N LEU A 185 6.90 -1.85 17.45
CA LEU A 185 5.51 -1.60 17.08
C LEU A 185 5.02 -2.88 16.40
N PRO A 186 4.74 -3.94 17.18
CA PRO A 186 4.50 -5.26 16.64
C PRO A 186 3.21 -5.30 15.83
N PHE A 187 3.36 -5.38 14.51
CA PHE A 187 2.30 -5.53 13.52
C PHE A 187 1.24 -4.45 13.64
N SER A 188 1.55 -3.29 13.05
CA SER A 188 0.61 -2.18 12.96
C SER A 188 -0.63 -2.59 12.15
N MET A 189 -1.72 -1.87 12.36
CA MET A 189 -2.95 -2.16 11.64
C MET A 189 -2.82 -1.91 10.11
N THR A 190 -1.81 -1.16 9.70
CA THR A 190 -1.46 -0.84 8.31
C THR A 190 -0.56 -1.88 7.67
N GLU A 191 0.34 -2.49 8.44
CA GLU A 191 1.03 -3.73 8.04
C GLU A 191 0.01 -4.87 7.85
N ALA A 192 -1.02 -4.93 8.70
CA ALA A 192 -2.14 -5.86 8.54
C ALA A 192 -2.94 -5.61 7.25
N ALA A 193 -3.33 -4.35 6.98
CA ALA A 193 -4.05 -4.01 5.76
C ALA A 193 -3.24 -4.27 4.49
N PHE A 194 -1.96 -3.91 4.50
CA PHE A 194 -1.04 -4.19 3.39
C PHE A 194 -0.92 -5.70 3.13
N LEU A 195 -0.73 -6.50 4.19
CA LEU A 195 -0.67 -7.96 4.08
C LEU A 195 -1.95 -8.53 3.44
N GLU A 196 -3.12 -8.04 3.84
CA GLU A 196 -4.40 -8.51 3.33
C GLU A 196 -4.66 -8.13 1.88
N GLN A 197 -4.40 -6.89 1.52
CA GLN A 197 -4.87 -6.32 0.26
C GLN A 197 -3.83 -6.47 -0.85
N GLU A 198 -2.57 -6.13 -0.54
CA GLU A 198 -1.50 -6.04 -1.53
C GLU A 198 -0.71 -7.34 -1.65
N VAL A 199 -0.74 -8.19 -0.62
CA VAL A 199 -0.04 -9.48 -0.64
C VAL A 199 -1.04 -10.62 -0.84
N ILE A 200 -1.96 -10.83 0.10
CA ILE A 200 -2.97 -11.92 0.03
C ILE A 200 -4.00 -11.64 -1.06
N GLY A 201 -4.52 -10.41 -1.15
CA GLY A 201 -5.54 -10.00 -2.11
C GLY A 201 -5.07 -10.06 -3.55
N LYS A 202 -3.77 -9.85 -3.80
CA LYS A 202 -3.12 -10.03 -5.11
C LYS A 202 -2.65 -11.46 -5.38
N HIS A 203 -3.03 -12.39 -4.50
CA HIS A 203 -2.73 -13.81 -4.60
C HIS A 203 -1.23 -14.11 -4.67
N ILE A 204 -0.41 -13.37 -3.92
CA ILE A 204 1.02 -13.70 -3.78
C ILE A 204 1.12 -15.06 -3.07
N PRO A 205 1.77 -16.07 -3.70
CA PRO A 205 1.68 -17.44 -3.22
C PRO A 205 2.41 -17.74 -1.91
N GLN A 206 3.63 -17.20 -1.76
CA GLN A 206 4.53 -17.52 -0.66
C GLN A 206 4.76 -16.26 0.17
N ILE A 207 4.40 -16.31 1.45
CA ILE A 207 4.50 -15.17 2.35
C ILE A 207 5.22 -15.60 3.62
N VAL A 208 6.17 -14.80 4.08
CA VAL A 208 6.76 -14.93 5.42
C VAL A 208 6.81 -13.57 6.08
N VAL A 209 6.52 -13.53 7.38
CA VAL A 209 6.70 -12.33 8.20
C VAL A 209 7.97 -12.46 9.02
N ILE A 210 8.81 -11.43 8.99
CA ILE A 210 10.05 -11.36 9.76
C ILE A 210 9.99 -10.20 10.75
N ILE A 211 10.25 -10.49 12.02
CA ILE A 211 10.30 -9.51 13.10
C ILE A 211 11.73 -8.98 13.23
N SER A 212 11.88 -7.66 13.08
CA SER A 212 13.14 -6.93 13.15
C SER A 212 13.29 -6.13 14.46
N LYS A 213 14.50 -5.62 14.70
CA LYS A 213 14.85 -4.75 15.84
C LYS A 213 14.68 -5.37 17.24
N LEU A 214 14.64 -6.70 17.33
CA LEU A 214 14.46 -7.40 18.62
C LEU A 214 15.62 -7.17 19.59
N ASP A 215 16.78 -6.74 19.10
CA ASP A 215 17.92 -6.24 19.89
C ASP A 215 17.55 -5.02 20.76
N THR A 216 16.54 -4.24 20.35
CA THR A 216 16.03 -3.08 21.10
C THR A 216 15.05 -3.44 22.22
N ILE A 217 14.59 -4.70 22.26
CA ILE A 217 13.65 -5.23 23.25
C ILE A 217 14.43 -5.98 24.34
N GLN A 218 14.03 -5.74 25.60
CA GLN A 218 14.55 -6.48 26.76
C GLN A 218 14.34 -7.98 26.56
N HIS A 219 15.35 -8.79 26.91
CA HIS A 219 15.38 -10.23 26.62
C HIS A 219 14.11 -10.96 27.09
N GLU A 220 13.66 -10.65 28.30
CA GLU A 220 12.51 -11.27 28.94
C GLU A 220 11.17 -10.97 28.25
N GLN A 221 11.11 -9.94 27.40
CA GLN A 221 9.90 -9.50 26.72
C GLN A 221 9.84 -9.97 25.25
N ARG A 222 10.92 -10.55 24.72
CA ARG A 222 11.01 -10.91 23.29
C ARG A 222 9.99 -11.97 22.88
N GLU A 223 9.81 -13.00 23.71
CA GLU A 223 8.82 -14.05 23.46
C GLU A 223 7.40 -13.49 23.41
N GLU A 224 7.06 -12.59 24.33
CA GLU A 224 5.74 -11.96 24.38
C GLU A 224 5.47 -11.12 23.12
N VAL A 225 6.43 -10.30 22.69
CA VAL A 225 6.30 -9.49 21.47
C VAL A 225 6.10 -10.37 20.23
N ILE A 226 6.82 -11.49 20.13
CA ILE A 226 6.68 -12.44 19.02
C ILE A 226 5.31 -13.13 19.08
N ALA A 227 4.87 -13.55 20.26
CA ALA A 227 3.58 -14.19 20.46
C ALA A 227 2.42 -13.26 20.05
N VAL A 228 2.44 -12.00 20.50
CA VAL A 228 1.45 -10.98 20.11
C VAL A 228 1.45 -10.75 18.61
N THR A 229 2.63 -10.65 17.98
CA THR A 229 2.75 -10.47 16.53
C THR A 229 2.14 -11.66 15.78
N ARG A 230 2.45 -12.88 16.22
CA ARG A 230 1.92 -14.12 15.63
C ARG A 230 0.41 -14.22 15.78
N GLU A 231 -0.14 -13.88 16.95
CA GLU A 231 -1.58 -13.88 17.19
C GLU A 231 -2.30 -12.92 16.23
N ARG A 232 -1.79 -11.70 16.06
CA ARG A 232 -2.39 -10.72 15.14
C ARG A 232 -2.32 -11.17 13.67
N ILE A 233 -1.22 -11.78 13.24
CA ILE A 233 -1.09 -12.32 11.88
C ILE A 233 -2.03 -13.50 11.67
N ALA A 234 -2.19 -14.37 12.68
CA ALA A 234 -3.09 -15.52 12.62
C ALA A 234 -4.58 -15.12 12.51
N GLN A 235 -4.97 -13.92 12.96
CA GLN A 235 -6.31 -13.37 12.72
C GLN A 235 -6.58 -13.04 11.24
N ILE A 236 -5.52 -12.93 10.44
CA ILE A 236 -5.58 -12.68 8.99
C ILE A 236 -5.43 -13.98 8.23
N SER A 237 -4.33 -14.70 8.49
CA SER A 237 -4.06 -16.00 7.91
C SER A 237 -3.16 -16.80 8.85
N ALA A 238 -3.65 -17.97 9.27
CA ALA A 238 -2.94 -18.86 10.18
C ALA A 238 -1.72 -19.54 9.54
N ASP A 239 -1.68 -19.57 8.21
CA ASP A 239 -0.65 -20.31 7.44
C ASP A 239 0.62 -19.50 7.20
N ILE A 240 0.65 -18.22 7.61
CA ILE A 240 1.80 -17.34 7.37
C ILE A 240 2.86 -17.55 8.48
N PRO A 241 4.06 -18.05 8.14
CA PRO A 241 5.15 -18.20 9.09
C PRO A 241 5.65 -16.84 9.60
N VAL A 242 5.94 -16.79 10.91
CA VAL A 242 6.49 -15.62 11.60
C VAL A 242 7.82 -16.00 12.23
N LEU A 243 8.89 -15.32 11.81
CA LEU A 243 10.25 -15.61 12.23
C LEU A 243 10.94 -14.37 12.83
N PRO A 244 11.73 -14.51 13.90
CA PRO A 244 12.59 -13.44 14.38
C PRO A 244 13.88 -13.36 13.55
N SER A 245 14.38 -12.14 13.31
CA SER A 245 15.70 -11.89 12.70
C SER A 245 16.82 -11.70 13.73
N TYR A 246 16.54 -11.96 15.01
CA TYR A 246 17.44 -11.81 16.14
C TYR A 246 17.14 -12.88 17.19
N PRO A 247 18.11 -13.28 18.04
CA PRO A 247 17.89 -14.21 19.13
C PRO A 247 16.73 -13.87 20.06
N VAL A 248 15.89 -14.87 20.30
CA VAL A 248 14.76 -14.78 21.23
C VAL A 248 15.21 -15.14 22.64
N ASP A 249 16.00 -16.22 22.78
CA ASP A 249 16.50 -16.76 24.04
C ASP A 249 18.03 -16.70 24.13
N GLU A 250 18.60 -17.11 25.27
CA GLU A 250 20.05 -17.17 25.48
C GLU A 250 20.72 -18.35 24.76
N ASN A 251 19.94 -19.30 24.25
CA ASN A 251 20.45 -20.52 23.61
C ASN A 251 20.69 -20.34 22.12
N THR A 252 20.09 -19.30 21.51
CA THR A 252 20.17 -19.01 20.09
C THR A 252 21.14 -17.85 19.85
N ASN A 253 22.04 -17.97 18.87
CA ASN A 253 22.90 -16.85 18.47
C ASN A 253 22.38 -16.12 17.21
N GLU A 254 22.95 -14.94 16.90
CA GLU A 254 22.50 -14.13 15.77
C GLU A 254 22.63 -14.83 14.42
N THR A 255 23.68 -15.65 14.26
CA THR A 255 23.91 -16.42 13.03
C THR A 255 22.83 -17.46 12.83
N GLU A 256 22.43 -18.17 13.88
CA GLU A 256 21.33 -19.15 13.83
C GLU A 256 19.99 -18.50 13.49
N ALA A 257 19.71 -17.32 14.05
CA ALA A 257 18.48 -16.59 13.74
C ALA A 257 18.41 -16.17 12.24
N ILE A 258 19.52 -15.67 11.69
CA ILE A 258 19.59 -15.32 10.26
C ILE A 258 19.58 -16.56 9.37
N GLU A 259 20.23 -17.65 9.77
CA GLU A 259 20.23 -18.89 9.01
C GLU A 259 18.84 -19.55 8.97
N ALA A 260 18.03 -19.39 10.02
CA ALA A 260 16.63 -19.80 10.01
C ALA A 260 15.80 -19.00 8.97
N VAL A 261 16.02 -17.68 8.89
CA VAL A 261 15.41 -16.85 7.84
C VAL A 261 15.89 -17.28 6.45
N ARG A 262 17.19 -17.50 6.27
CA ARG A 262 17.81 -17.94 5.02
C ARG A 262 17.21 -19.28 4.57
N SER A 263 17.08 -20.23 5.49
CA SER A 263 16.48 -21.54 5.25
C SER A 263 15.01 -21.44 4.86
N GLN A 264 14.22 -20.57 5.51
CA GLN A 264 12.82 -20.34 5.15
C GLN A 264 12.70 -19.74 3.74
N ILE A 265 13.54 -18.76 3.39
CA ILE A 265 13.57 -18.19 2.04
C ILE A 265 13.96 -19.25 1.01
N THR A 266 15.01 -20.03 1.27
CA THR A 266 15.39 -21.13 0.40
C THR A 266 14.27 -22.15 0.25
N ALA A 267 13.53 -22.48 1.30
CA ALA A 267 12.38 -23.39 1.22
C ALA A 267 11.25 -22.83 0.33
N MET A 268 10.96 -21.53 0.40
CA MET A 268 9.97 -20.88 -0.47
C MET A 268 10.36 -20.95 -1.95
N VAL A 269 11.66 -20.81 -2.26
CA VAL A 269 12.19 -20.83 -3.64
C VAL A 269 12.33 -22.27 -4.17
N THR A 270 12.94 -23.15 -3.37
CA THR A 270 13.33 -24.52 -3.77
C THR A 270 12.24 -25.57 -3.51
N GLY A 271 11.14 -25.22 -2.84
CA GLY A 271 10.00 -26.09 -2.53
C GLY A 271 9.22 -26.64 -3.75
N GLY A 272 9.79 -26.58 -4.95
CA GLY A 272 9.43 -27.41 -6.09
C GLY A 272 8.21 -26.99 -6.91
N ASN A 273 7.42 -26.01 -6.45
CA ASN A 273 6.10 -25.71 -7.06
C ASN A 273 5.87 -24.22 -7.37
N HIS A 274 6.91 -23.39 -7.45
CA HIS A 274 6.78 -21.97 -7.79
C HIS A 274 5.99 -21.76 -9.10
N LYS A 275 6.26 -22.60 -10.10
CA LYS A 275 5.56 -22.62 -11.38
C LYS A 275 4.06 -22.91 -11.21
N ALA A 276 3.70 -23.87 -10.35
CA ALA A 276 2.31 -24.19 -10.06
C ALA A 276 1.60 -23.04 -9.33
N TRP A 277 2.23 -22.46 -8.32
CA TRP A 277 1.71 -21.33 -7.57
C TRP A 277 1.49 -20.08 -8.43
N ARG A 278 2.47 -19.73 -9.28
CA ARG A 278 2.37 -18.64 -10.26
C ARG A 278 1.23 -18.89 -11.25
N SER A 279 1.08 -20.13 -11.72
CA SER A 279 -0.01 -20.49 -12.64
C SER A 279 -1.40 -20.35 -12.00
N GLN A 280 -1.54 -20.66 -10.72
CA GLN A 280 -2.78 -20.46 -9.95
C GLN A 280 -3.10 -18.98 -9.76
N GLN A 281 -2.09 -18.15 -9.48
CA GLN A 281 -2.26 -16.70 -9.35
C GLN A 281 -2.81 -16.10 -10.65
N VAL A 282 -2.20 -16.44 -11.79
CA VAL A 282 -2.66 -15.96 -13.10
C VAL A 282 -4.05 -16.50 -13.45
N ALA A 283 -4.35 -17.77 -13.14
CA ALA A 283 -5.67 -18.32 -13.34
C ALA A 283 -6.76 -17.54 -12.58
N LYS A 284 -6.50 -17.11 -11.34
CA LYS A 284 -7.42 -16.27 -10.57
C LYS A 284 -7.61 -14.88 -11.19
N GLN A 285 -6.53 -14.24 -11.65
CA GLN A 285 -6.61 -12.95 -12.36
C GLN A 285 -7.45 -13.06 -13.65
N LEU A 286 -7.33 -14.17 -14.38
CA LEU A 286 -8.16 -14.43 -15.57
C LEU A 286 -9.64 -14.56 -15.24
N ILE A 287 -10.00 -15.20 -14.11
CA ILE A 287 -11.39 -15.30 -13.66
C ILE A 287 -12.00 -13.92 -13.44
N ASP A 288 -11.26 -12.98 -12.86
CA ASP A 288 -11.72 -11.62 -12.64
C ASP A 288 -11.96 -10.88 -13.97
N ILE A 289 -11.03 -10.97 -14.91
CA ILE A 289 -11.16 -10.37 -16.24
C ILE A 289 -12.34 -10.95 -17.02
N LEU A 290 -12.52 -12.28 -16.99
CA LEU A 290 -13.65 -12.93 -17.67
C LEU A 290 -14.99 -12.53 -17.08
N THR A 291 -15.05 -12.22 -15.78
CA THR A 291 -16.25 -11.68 -15.14
C THR A 291 -16.64 -10.33 -15.72
N GLN A 292 -15.66 -9.44 -15.94
CA GLN A 292 -15.91 -8.15 -16.57
C GLN A 292 -16.44 -8.29 -18.01
N LEU A 293 -15.87 -9.21 -18.80
CA LEU A 293 -16.34 -9.48 -20.17
C LEU A 293 -17.77 -10.02 -20.24
N ILE A 294 -18.17 -10.86 -19.28
CA ILE A 294 -19.53 -11.39 -19.15
C ILE A 294 -20.52 -10.24 -18.91
N ASP A 295 -20.19 -9.34 -17.97
CA ASP A 295 -21.05 -8.21 -17.62
C ASP A 295 -21.23 -7.27 -18.81
N ILE A 296 -20.15 -6.92 -19.51
CA ILE A 296 -20.18 -6.07 -20.71
C ILE A 296 -21.08 -6.69 -21.80
N SER A 297 -20.90 -7.98 -22.09
CA SER A 297 -21.70 -8.69 -23.11
C SER A 297 -23.19 -8.66 -22.81
N SER A 298 -23.57 -8.89 -21.54
CA SER A 298 -24.98 -8.95 -21.14
C SER A 298 -25.74 -7.65 -21.42
N VAL A 299 -25.08 -6.51 -21.22
CA VAL A 299 -25.66 -5.19 -21.46
C VAL A 299 -25.73 -4.88 -22.96
N ALA A 300 -24.72 -5.28 -23.74
CA ALA A 300 -24.73 -5.10 -25.19
C ALA A 300 -25.88 -5.86 -25.86
N ILE A 301 -26.09 -7.14 -25.52
CA ILE A 301 -27.18 -7.97 -26.05
C ILE A 301 -28.55 -7.35 -25.74
N ALA A 302 -28.74 -6.85 -24.52
CA ALA A 302 -29.98 -6.18 -24.13
C ALA A 302 -30.23 -4.90 -24.95
N THR A 303 -29.17 -4.18 -25.33
CA THR A 303 -29.25 -2.95 -26.12
C THR A 303 -29.60 -3.23 -27.58
N ALA A 304 -29.02 -4.26 -28.19
CA ALA A 304 -29.27 -4.62 -29.59
C ALA A 304 -30.73 -5.01 -29.88
N LYS A 305 -31.44 -5.58 -28.89
CA LYS A 305 -32.87 -5.96 -28.98
C LYS A 305 -33.86 -4.78 -28.98
N MET A 306 -33.39 -3.56 -28.75
CA MET A 306 -34.24 -2.38 -28.62
C MET A 306 -34.57 -1.77 -29.99
N SER A 307 -35.79 -1.25 -30.18
CA SER A 307 -36.10 -0.42 -31.35
C SER A 307 -35.33 0.90 -31.34
N ALA A 308 -35.15 1.54 -32.50
CA ALA A 308 -34.46 2.84 -32.58
C ALA A 308 -35.04 3.92 -31.66
N ALA A 309 -36.36 3.96 -31.49
CA ALA A 309 -37.03 4.89 -30.58
C ALA A 309 -36.83 4.52 -29.10
N GLU A 310 -36.86 3.22 -28.76
CA GLU A 310 -36.58 2.74 -27.41
C GLU A 310 -35.12 2.95 -27.02
N HIS A 311 -34.19 2.75 -27.97
CA HIS A 311 -32.77 3.01 -27.79
C HIS A 311 -32.48 4.49 -27.62
N GLU A 312 -33.05 5.38 -28.45
CA GLU A 312 -32.89 6.83 -28.28
C GLU A 312 -33.46 7.29 -26.93
N GLN A 313 -34.59 6.73 -26.51
CA GLN A 313 -35.19 7.00 -25.21
C GLN A 313 -34.36 6.43 -24.05
N ALA A 314 -33.78 5.24 -24.21
CA ALA A 314 -32.90 4.60 -23.23
C ALA A 314 -31.59 5.39 -23.08
N LEU A 315 -30.99 5.82 -24.19
CA LEU A 315 -29.81 6.68 -24.23
C LEU A 315 -30.10 8.03 -23.56
N LYS A 316 -31.23 8.66 -23.88
CA LYS A 316 -31.63 9.94 -23.28
C LYS A 316 -31.90 9.81 -21.77
N LYS A 317 -32.55 8.72 -21.35
CA LYS A 317 -32.75 8.40 -19.93
C LYS A 317 -31.43 8.10 -19.22
N ALA A 318 -30.53 7.34 -19.83
CA ALA A 318 -29.21 7.03 -19.29
C ALA A 318 -28.38 8.31 -19.11
N LYS A 319 -28.31 9.18 -20.13
CA LYS A 319 -27.62 10.47 -20.07
C LYS A 319 -28.25 11.42 -19.03
N ALA A 320 -29.57 11.43 -18.89
CA ALA A 320 -30.24 12.20 -17.84
C ALA A 320 -29.98 11.65 -16.43
N ALA A 321 -29.95 10.33 -16.28
CA ALA A 321 -29.62 9.65 -15.03
C ALA A 321 -28.16 9.92 -14.63
N MET A 322 -27.21 9.90 -15.58
CA MET A 322 -25.81 10.28 -15.35
C MET A 322 -25.70 11.70 -14.82
N ARG A 323 -26.32 12.69 -15.49
CA ARG A 323 -26.31 14.08 -15.00
C ARG A 323 -26.91 14.25 -13.61
N THR A 324 -27.97 13.48 -13.31
CA THR A 324 -28.60 13.51 -11.98
C THR A 324 -27.69 12.88 -10.94
N ALA A 325 -27.01 11.79 -11.30
CA ALA A 325 -26.06 11.12 -10.44
C ALA A 325 -24.82 11.98 -10.16
N GLU A 326 -24.30 12.70 -11.17
CA GLU A 326 -23.22 13.68 -11.00
C GLU A 326 -23.60 14.77 -9.98
N LEU A 327 -24.81 15.33 -10.08
CA LEU A 327 -25.29 16.35 -9.13
C LEU A 327 -25.46 15.80 -7.71
N GLN A 328 -25.97 14.57 -7.58
CA GLN A 328 -26.13 13.90 -6.28
C GLN A 328 -24.77 13.54 -5.66
N TRP A 329 -23.81 13.14 -6.48
CA TRP A 329 -22.44 12.90 -6.06
C TRP A 329 -21.79 14.18 -5.53
N GLU A 330 -21.92 15.31 -6.22
CA GLU A 330 -21.39 16.59 -5.74
C GLU A 330 -21.99 16.99 -4.38
N GLN A 331 -23.27 16.69 -4.12
CA GLN A 331 -23.87 16.93 -2.81
C GLN A 331 -23.25 16.06 -1.71
N ILE A 332 -23.03 14.77 -1.99
CA ILE A 332 -22.36 13.84 -1.08
C ILE A 332 -20.92 14.31 -0.81
N ARG A 333 -20.19 14.72 -1.85
CA ARG A 333 -18.81 15.22 -1.75
C ARG A 333 -18.73 16.47 -0.87
N LEU A 334 -19.65 17.42 -1.04
CA LEU A 334 -19.68 18.65 -0.24
C LEU A 334 -19.94 18.37 1.25
N GLU A 335 -20.82 17.41 1.57
CA GLU A 335 -21.07 17.03 2.96
C GLU A 335 -19.90 16.25 3.57
N LEU A 336 -19.24 15.39 2.78
CA LEU A 336 -18.01 14.71 3.17
C LEU A 336 -16.89 15.73 3.47
N ASP A 337 -16.73 16.76 2.63
CA ASP A 337 -15.80 17.86 2.86
C ASP A 337 -16.12 18.67 4.12
N ARG A 338 -17.41 18.88 4.40
CA ARG A 338 -17.85 19.57 5.63
C ARG A 338 -17.43 18.79 6.87
N ARG A 339 -17.61 17.47 6.89
CA ARG A 339 -17.23 16.60 8.01
C ARG A 339 -15.72 16.61 8.23
N ARG A 340 -14.93 16.48 7.16
CA ARG A 340 -13.47 16.65 7.20
C ARG A 340 -13.03 17.95 7.89
N ILE A 341 -13.63 19.09 7.50
CA ILE A 341 -13.29 20.40 8.08
C ILE A 341 -13.58 20.43 9.59
N GLN A 342 -14.62 19.74 10.06
CA GLN A 342 -14.93 19.64 11.49
C GLN A 342 -13.84 18.86 12.23
N HIS A 343 -13.35 17.76 11.67
CA HIS A 343 -12.27 16.97 12.27
C HIS A 343 -10.95 17.73 12.30
N GLU A 344 -10.63 18.48 11.24
CA GLU A 344 -9.46 19.36 11.19
C GLU A 344 -9.50 20.41 12.32
N GLN A 345 -10.69 20.98 12.59
CA GLN A 345 -10.88 21.93 13.70
C GLN A 345 -10.71 21.26 15.07
N LYS A 346 -11.27 20.07 15.27
CA LYS A 346 -11.08 19.28 16.52
C LYS A 346 -9.60 18.99 16.75
N LEU A 347 -8.88 18.56 15.71
CA LEU A 347 -7.44 18.31 15.76
C LEU A 347 -6.66 19.57 16.14
N LYS A 348 -6.88 20.70 15.44
CA LYS A 348 -6.19 21.97 15.72
C LYS A 348 -6.37 22.42 17.17
N LYS A 349 -7.57 22.22 17.74
CA LYS A 349 -7.84 22.49 19.16
C LYS A 349 -7.02 21.60 20.09
N ASN A 350 -6.92 20.30 19.80
CA ASN A 350 -6.14 19.35 20.59
C ASN A 350 -4.64 19.65 20.53
N LEU A 351 -4.12 19.95 19.33
CA LEU A 351 -2.72 20.37 19.12
C LEU A 351 -2.41 21.64 19.91
N PHE A 352 -3.29 22.64 19.86
CA PHE A 352 -3.11 23.89 20.61
C PHE A 352 -3.02 23.63 22.13
N SER A 353 -3.92 22.82 22.68
CA SER A 353 -3.90 22.50 24.12
C SER A 353 -2.62 21.75 24.53
N SER A 354 -2.17 20.81 23.71
CA SER A 354 -0.95 20.03 23.97
C SER A 354 0.31 20.88 23.86
N LYS A 355 0.32 21.82 22.90
CA LYS A 355 1.39 22.81 22.73
C LYS A 355 1.55 23.68 23.97
N SER A 356 0.46 24.26 24.47
CA SER A 356 0.48 25.11 25.65
C SER A 356 1.00 24.37 26.88
N ALA A 357 0.55 23.12 27.10
CA ALA A 357 1.04 22.28 28.18
C ALA A 357 2.54 21.97 28.04
N LEU A 358 3.01 21.71 26.81
CA LEU A 358 4.42 21.42 26.57
C LEU A 358 5.31 22.64 26.82
N ILE A 359 4.90 23.83 26.37
CA ILE A 359 5.64 25.08 26.62
C ILE A 359 5.80 25.31 28.12
N GLU A 360 4.77 25.06 28.93
CA GLU A 360 4.83 25.18 30.38
C GLU A 360 5.88 24.23 31.00
N VAL A 361 5.85 22.96 30.60
CA VAL A 361 6.82 21.94 31.06
C VAL A 361 8.25 22.29 30.63
N LEU A 362 8.45 22.68 29.37
CA LEU A 362 9.78 23.03 28.85
C LEU A 362 10.35 24.29 29.50
N ASN A 363 9.51 25.29 29.79
CA ASN A 363 9.92 26.47 30.56
C ASN A 363 10.34 26.11 31.99
N GLN A 364 9.63 25.17 32.63
CA GLN A 364 10.02 24.67 33.95
C GLN A 364 11.36 23.92 33.89
N GLU A 365 11.55 23.01 32.93
CA GLU A 365 12.82 22.29 32.72
C GLU A 365 13.99 23.26 32.44
N LEU A 366 13.79 24.26 31.58
CA LEU A 366 14.77 25.29 31.27
C LEU A 366 15.18 26.10 32.51
N SER A 367 14.22 26.42 33.39
CA SER A 367 14.48 27.19 34.62
C SER A 367 15.37 26.45 35.63
N GLN A 368 15.33 25.11 35.61
CA GLN A 368 16.07 24.24 36.54
C GLN A 368 17.41 23.76 35.98
N THR A 369 17.70 24.04 34.71
CA THR A 369 18.87 23.50 34.04
C THR A 369 20.14 24.31 34.33
N ASP A 370 21.24 23.60 34.62
CA ASP A 370 22.56 24.18 34.89
C ASP A 370 23.28 24.68 33.62
N ASN A 371 22.94 24.12 32.45
CA ASN A 371 23.51 24.51 31.16
C ASN A 371 22.43 24.66 30.07
N PRO A 372 21.85 25.87 29.91
CA PRO A 372 20.79 26.15 28.95
C PRO A 372 21.16 25.83 27.49
N LYS A 373 22.45 25.97 27.14
CA LYS A 373 22.95 25.70 25.79
C LYS A 373 22.89 24.21 25.46
N THR A 374 23.45 23.37 26.32
CA THR A 374 23.45 21.91 26.11
C THR A 374 22.03 21.35 26.11
N TRP A 375 21.17 21.89 26.96
CA TRP A 375 19.75 21.53 26.98
C TRP A 375 19.05 21.88 25.66
N TRP A 376 19.31 23.07 25.11
CA TRP A 376 18.77 23.49 23.83
C TRP A 376 19.25 22.62 22.66
N GLU A 377 20.55 22.33 22.60
CA GLU A 377 21.14 21.59 21.48
C GLU A 377 20.82 20.09 21.51
N ARG A 378 20.60 19.50 22.69
CA ARG A 378 20.47 18.05 22.86
C ARG A 378 19.13 17.60 23.41
N ASP A 379 18.67 18.23 24.48
CA ASP A 379 17.54 17.73 25.27
C ASP A 379 16.20 18.20 24.69
N LEU A 380 16.10 19.45 24.23
CA LEU A 380 14.91 20.02 23.59
C LEU A 380 14.49 19.27 22.30
N PRO A 381 15.38 18.98 21.33
CA PRO A 381 15.02 18.23 20.13
C PRO A 381 14.49 16.83 20.45
N TRP A 382 15.13 16.14 21.39
CA TRP A 382 14.65 14.83 21.85
C TRP A 382 13.28 14.94 22.51
N ARG A 383 13.06 15.96 23.35
CA ARG A 383 11.78 16.13 24.04
C ARG A 383 10.65 16.47 23.07
N LEU A 384 10.90 17.38 22.12
CA LEU A 384 9.96 17.70 21.03
C LEU A 384 9.62 16.44 20.23
N ARG A 385 10.63 15.65 19.84
CA ARG A 385 10.41 14.39 19.11
C ARG A 385 9.49 13.44 19.87
N ARG A 386 9.75 13.24 21.16
CA ARG A 386 8.96 12.34 22.00
C ARG A 386 7.51 12.80 22.17
N GLU A 387 7.31 14.10 22.41
CA GLU A 387 5.98 14.66 22.66
C GLU A 387 5.14 14.72 21.38
N LEU A 388 5.74 15.13 20.26
CA LEU A 388 5.07 15.09 18.95
C LEU A 388 4.74 13.66 18.53
N PHE A 389 5.59 12.68 18.85
CA PHE A 389 5.31 11.26 18.59
C PHE A 389 4.12 10.75 19.41
N SER A 390 4.10 11.04 20.72
CA SER A 390 2.99 10.69 21.62
C SER A 390 1.68 11.37 21.22
N LEU A 391 1.74 12.65 20.87
CA LEU A 391 0.61 13.42 20.34
C LEU A 391 0.10 12.82 19.03
N GLY A 392 1.00 12.27 18.23
CA GLY A 392 0.64 11.62 17.00
C GLY A 392 -0.19 10.37 17.20
N GLN A 393 0.23 9.50 18.11
CA GLN A 393 -0.53 8.29 18.43
C GLN A 393 -1.96 8.63 18.90
N LYS A 394 -2.10 9.64 19.78
CA LYS A 394 -3.41 10.08 20.28
C LYS A 394 -4.28 10.71 19.19
N SER A 395 -3.66 11.52 18.32
CA SER A 395 -4.37 12.16 17.21
C SER A 395 -4.82 11.14 16.18
N GLU A 396 -4.02 10.11 15.96
CA GLU A 396 -4.32 9.00 15.06
C GLU A 396 -5.47 8.15 15.57
N GLU A 397 -5.43 7.70 16.83
CA GLU A 397 -6.52 6.94 17.45
C GLU A 397 -7.86 7.67 17.33
N PHE A 398 -7.88 8.96 17.68
CA PHE A 398 -9.07 9.81 17.58
C PHE A 398 -9.58 9.99 16.15
N LEU A 399 -8.70 10.32 15.19
CA LEU A 399 -9.11 10.60 13.82
C LEU A 399 -9.55 9.33 13.08
N LEU A 400 -8.95 8.18 13.36
CA LEU A 400 -9.34 6.92 12.74
C LEU A 400 -10.79 6.54 13.06
N GLU A 401 -11.23 6.76 14.29
CA GLU A 401 -12.62 6.52 14.70
C GLU A 401 -13.58 7.44 13.93
N GLU A 402 -13.27 8.74 13.86
CA GLU A 402 -14.12 9.73 13.16
C GLU A 402 -14.16 9.51 11.64
N ILE A 403 -13.04 9.14 11.03
CA ILE A 403 -12.96 8.80 9.59
C ILE A 403 -13.78 7.54 9.30
N ALA A 404 -13.74 6.54 10.19
CA ALA A 404 -14.51 5.31 10.02
C ALA A 404 -16.03 5.58 10.06
N ASP A 405 -16.47 6.43 10.99
CA ASP A 405 -17.87 6.81 11.10
C ASP A 405 -18.35 7.63 9.88
N ASP A 406 -17.52 8.56 9.39
CA ASP A 406 -17.80 9.30 8.16
C ASP A 406 -17.87 8.37 6.95
N PHE A 407 -17.04 7.35 6.94
CA PHE A 407 -17.06 6.37 5.89
C PHE A 407 -18.33 5.49 5.92
N ASP A 408 -18.72 4.97 7.09
CA ASP A 408 -19.96 4.21 7.25
C ASP A 408 -21.16 5.05 6.78
N TRP A 409 -21.16 6.34 7.14
CA TRP A 409 -22.13 7.30 6.62
C TRP A 409 -22.07 7.43 5.10
N LEU A 410 -20.88 7.63 4.52
CA LEU A 410 -20.70 7.82 3.08
C LEU A 410 -21.22 6.61 2.30
N THR A 411 -20.92 5.39 2.74
CA THR A 411 -21.43 4.16 2.11
C THR A 411 -22.93 4.03 2.25
N ALA A 412 -23.47 4.30 3.43
CA ALA A 412 -24.92 4.29 3.63
C ALA A 412 -25.61 5.34 2.75
N GLU A 413 -25.00 6.51 2.57
CA GLU A 413 -25.55 7.62 1.80
C GLU A 413 -25.47 7.37 0.29
N VAL A 414 -24.34 6.89 -0.21
CA VAL A 414 -24.14 6.44 -1.59
C VAL A 414 -25.11 5.30 -1.89
N SER A 415 -25.16 4.29 -1.02
CA SER A 415 -26.11 3.18 -1.14
C SER A 415 -27.53 3.73 -1.18
N ARG A 416 -27.99 4.55 -0.22
CA ARG A 416 -29.34 5.12 -0.22
C ARG A 416 -29.67 5.92 -1.49
N THR A 417 -28.75 6.78 -1.91
CA THR A 417 -28.94 7.72 -3.03
C THR A 417 -29.00 7.00 -4.36
N PHE A 418 -28.20 5.94 -4.54
CA PHE A 418 -28.08 5.24 -5.81
C PHE A 418 -28.79 3.88 -5.86
N SER A 419 -29.08 3.23 -4.72
CA SER A 419 -29.88 1.99 -4.66
C SER A 419 -31.37 2.23 -4.89
N THR A 420 -31.91 3.40 -4.55
CA THR A 420 -33.31 3.77 -4.83
C THR A 420 -33.63 3.92 -6.32
N GLN A 421 -32.62 4.07 -7.18
CA GLN A 421 -32.77 3.99 -8.64
C GLN A 421 -32.61 2.55 -9.19
N MET A 422 -32.18 1.58 -8.36
CA MET A 422 -31.92 0.19 -8.76
C MET A 422 -33.07 -0.79 -8.46
N THR A 423 -34.17 -0.35 -7.83
CA THR A 423 -35.35 -1.19 -7.51
C THR A 423 -36.65 -0.77 -8.18
N GLN A 424 -36.61 -0.32 -9.44
CA GLN A 424 -37.80 -0.41 -10.30
C GLN A 424 -37.45 -1.20 -11.55
N PRO A 425 -38.22 -2.25 -11.90
CA PRO A 425 -39.56 -2.02 -12.46
C PRO A 425 -40.62 -3.09 -12.09
N PRO A 426 -41.90 -2.92 -12.47
CA PRO A 426 -42.30 -3.53 -13.74
C PRO A 426 -43.31 -2.69 -14.56
N SER A 427 -42.98 -2.43 -15.82
CA SER A 427 -43.96 -2.64 -16.89
C SER A 427 -43.69 -4.03 -17.48
N GLN A 428 -44.77 -4.80 -17.64
CA GLN A 428 -44.82 -6.26 -17.59
C GLN A 428 -44.11 -6.99 -18.75
N ASN A 429 -43.64 -8.20 -18.41
CA ASN A 429 -43.26 -9.33 -19.27
C ASN A 429 -41.90 -9.28 -19.99
N GLN A 430 -40.80 -9.43 -19.25
CA GLN A 430 -39.62 -10.16 -19.72
C GLN A 430 -38.97 -10.89 -18.54
N GLU A 431 -38.60 -12.15 -18.72
CA GLU A 431 -37.89 -12.98 -17.74
C GLU A 431 -36.57 -12.28 -17.34
N THR A 432 -36.49 -11.80 -16.10
CA THR A 432 -35.37 -11.00 -15.59
C THR A 432 -34.28 -11.86 -14.96
N LEU A 433 -33.05 -11.71 -15.48
CA LEU A 433 -31.81 -11.94 -14.76
C LEU A 433 -31.68 -10.89 -13.64
N GLU A 434 -31.92 -11.30 -12.39
CA GLU A 434 -31.57 -10.50 -11.21
C GLU A 434 -30.05 -10.53 -11.00
N ILE A 435 -29.33 -9.51 -11.46
CA ILE A 435 -27.93 -9.29 -11.07
C ILE A 435 -27.92 -8.23 -9.97
N LYS A 436 -27.84 -8.69 -8.72
CA LYS A 436 -27.62 -7.81 -7.56
C LYS A 436 -26.19 -7.27 -7.63
N PRO A 437 -25.94 -5.96 -7.49
CA PRO A 437 -24.60 -5.49 -7.22
C PRO A 437 -24.14 -6.11 -5.90
N ASN A 438 -22.95 -6.69 -5.88
CA ASN A 438 -22.30 -7.16 -4.66
C ASN A 438 -21.76 -5.94 -3.89
N LEU A 439 -22.68 -5.05 -3.49
CA LEU A 439 -22.37 -4.01 -2.53
C LEU A 439 -22.28 -4.72 -1.18
N PRO A 440 -21.15 -4.60 -0.47
CA PRO A 440 -20.93 -5.39 0.72
C PRO A 440 -22.00 -4.96 1.75
N GLN A 441 -22.89 -5.90 2.09
CA GLN A 441 -23.83 -5.74 3.20
C GLN A 441 -23.01 -5.79 4.48
N LEU A 442 -22.68 -4.60 4.97
CA LEU A 442 -21.68 -4.41 5.99
C LEU A 442 -22.36 -4.00 7.30
N GLU A 443 -22.91 -4.97 8.02
CA GLU A 443 -22.90 -4.86 9.47
C GLU A 443 -21.47 -5.11 9.94
N MET A 444 -20.67 -4.04 9.98
CA MET A 444 -19.22 -4.14 10.25
C MET A 444 -18.92 -4.08 11.74
N SER A 445 -18.12 -5.04 12.20
CA SER A 445 -17.40 -4.94 13.48
C SER A 445 -16.30 -3.86 13.43
N PRO A 446 -15.85 -3.30 14.56
CA PRO A 446 -14.84 -2.23 14.60
C PRO A 446 -13.52 -2.55 13.87
N ILE A 447 -13.07 -3.80 13.93
CA ILE A 447 -11.86 -4.27 13.24
C ILE A 447 -12.06 -4.29 11.71
N GLN A 448 -13.28 -4.57 11.23
CA GLN A 448 -13.61 -4.56 9.80
C GLN A 448 -13.78 -3.14 9.23
N ARG A 449 -14.29 -2.20 10.04
CA ARG A 449 -14.35 -0.76 9.69
C ARG A 449 -12.97 -0.21 9.37
N TYR A 450 -11.98 -0.56 10.19
CA TYR A 450 -10.59 -0.18 9.95
C TYR A 450 -9.97 -0.85 8.71
N ARG A 451 -10.22 -2.16 8.49
CA ARG A 451 -9.71 -2.94 7.35
C ARG A 451 -10.21 -2.44 5.99
N TRP A 452 -11.27 -1.64 5.96
CA TRP A 452 -11.84 -1.12 4.71
C TRP A 452 -11.36 0.31 4.40
N LEU A 453 -11.15 1.18 5.39
CA LEU A 453 -10.60 2.54 5.17
C LEU A 453 -9.26 2.52 4.42
N THR A 454 -8.51 1.45 4.57
CA THR A 454 -7.24 1.19 3.88
C THR A 454 -7.40 0.73 2.42
N ARG A 455 -8.61 0.35 2.02
CA ARG A 455 -8.97 -0.32 0.77
C ARG A 455 -9.50 0.62 -0.32
N ILE A 456 -10.01 1.79 0.08
CA ILE A 456 -10.51 2.90 -0.77
C ILE A 456 -9.51 4.08 -0.77
N GLY A 457 -8.29 3.79 -0.30
CA GLY A 457 -7.11 4.63 -0.46
C GLY A 457 -6.24 4.13 -1.61
N GLY A 458 -6.84 3.86 -2.78
CA GLY A 458 -6.21 3.27 -3.96
C GLY A 458 -4.86 3.90 -4.25
N GLY A 459 -3.79 3.27 -3.75
CA GLY A 459 -2.44 3.68 -4.01
C GLY A 459 -1.49 3.78 -2.83
N VAL A 460 -1.87 3.86 -1.55
CA VAL A 460 -0.84 3.91 -0.49
C VAL A 460 -1.31 3.16 0.74
N ALA A 461 -0.69 2.00 0.97
CA ALA A 461 -0.59 1.35 2.27
C ALA A 461 0.24 2.24 3.19
N ALA A 462 -0.38 3.36 3.51
CA ALA A 462 0.04 4.19 4.55
C ALA A 462 -0.22 3.38 5.83
N ILE A 463 0.88 2.89 6.44
CA ILE A 463 1.60 3.62 7.52
C ILE A 463 1.43 3.14 9.00
N GLY A 464 2.52 3.14 9.77
CA GLY A 464 2.49 3.19 11.25
C GLY A 464 2.55 4.62 11.82
N SER A 465 2.21 5.61 10.99
CA SER A 465 2.25 7.07 11.14
C SER A 465 1.07 7.89 10.51
N TYR A 466 -0.22 7.45 10.53
CA TYR A 466 -1.22 7.69 9.41
C TYR A 466 -1.62 9.09 9.16
N LEU A 467 -1.48 9.87 10.19
CA LEU A 467 -1.81 11.27 10.16
C LEU A 467 -0.55 12.12 10.37
N THR A 468 0.50 11.55 10.96
CA THR A 468 1.46 12.32 11.77
C THR A 468 2.89 12.24 11.26
N GLY A 469 3.19 11.34 10.32
CA GLY A 469 4.49 11.21 9.66
C GLY A 469 5.66 11.02 10.64
N GLY A 470 6.01 9.77 10.97
CA GLY A 470 7.12 9.47 11.88
C GLY A 470 8.44 10.15 11.48
N ALA A 471 8.68 10.30 10.17
CA ALA A 471 9.81 11.07 9.62
C ALA A 471 9.64 12.59 9.78
N ALA A 472 8.43 13.14 9.74
CA ALA A 472 8.17 14.57 9.94
C ALA A 472 8.50 15.01 11.38
N VAL A 473 8.14 14.19 12.37
CA VAL A 473 8.50 14.43 13.78
C VAL A 473 10.02 14.44 14.00
N VAL A 474 10.75 13.62 13.23
CA VAL A 474 12.21 13.55 13.22
C VAL A 474 12.83 14.77 12.52
N ALA A 475 12.30 15.17 11.35
CA ALA A 475 12.80 16.30 10.55
C ALA A 475 12.55 17.67 11.20
N ILE A 476 11.37 17.87 11.82
CA ILE A 476 11.03 19.09 12.56
C ILE A 476 11.98 19.25 13.77
N ALA A 477 12.24 18.16 14.50
CA ALA A 477 13.16 18.19 15.65
C ALA A 477 14.62 18.46 15.25
N VAL A 478 15.09 17.89 14.13
CA VAL A 478 16.48 18.07 13.64
C VAL A 478 16.70 19.49 13.11
N SER A 479 15.74 20.05 12.35
CA SER A 479 15.85 21.40 11.79
C SER A 479 15.82 22.49 12.88
N LEU A 480 15.03 22.31 13.94
CA LEU A 480 14.97 23.25 15.07
C LEU A 480 16.23 23.20 15.96
N GLY A 481 16.86 22.02 16.11
CA GLY A 481 18.13 21.87 16.82
C GLY A 481 19.33 22.47 16.09
N ALA A 482 19.32 22.46 14.75
CA ALA A 482 20.39 23.00 13.92
C ALA A 482 20.27 24.52 13.66
N ALA A 483 19.06 25.08 13.65
CA ALA A 483 18.83 26.39 13.05
C ALA A 483 19.29 27.60 13.88
N ILE A 484 19.48 27.50 15.20
CA ILE A 484 19.77 28.70 15.99
C ILE A 484 20.58 28.33 17.22
N LEU A 485 21.88 28.63 17.23
CA LEU A 485 22.68 29.16 18.35
C LEU A 485 24.18 29.17 17.98
N SER A 486 24.57 29.94 16.96
CA SER A 486 25.99 30.13 16.59
C SER A 486 26.64 31.28 17.38
N GLU A 487 27.80 30.98 17.97
CA GLU A 487 28.89 31.85 18.47
C GLU A 487 28.63 32.87 19.60
N GLN A 488 27.42 33.42 19.78
CA GLN A 488 27.18 34.45 20.82
C GLN A 488 27.08 33.93 22.27
N PHE A 489 26.86 32.63 22.47
CA PHE A 489 26.66 32.05 23.81
C PHE A 489 27.94 31.94 24.65
N LEU A 490 29.13 32.14 24.05
CA LEU A 490 30.40 31.97 24.76
C LEU A 490 30.73 33.14 25.72
N THR A 491 29.96 34.24 25.69
CA THR A 491 30.30 35.49 26.40
C THR A 491 29.26 36.02 27.39
N ASP A 492 28.02 35.48 27.40
CA ASP A 492 26.90 36.04 28.18
C ASP A 492 26.72 35.37 29.55
N LYS A 493 26.09 36.08 30.51
CA LYS A 493 25.76 35.52 31.82
C LYS A 493 24.66 34.46 31.70
N LEU A 494 24.69 33.44 32.57
CA LEU A 494 23.73 32.32 32.59
C LEU A 494 22.25 32.77 32.54
N GLU A 495 21.93 33.86 33.24
CA GLU A 495 20.56 34.39 33.30
C GLU A 495 20.11 35.06 31.99
N GLU A 496 21.05 35.69 31.27
CA GLU A 496 20.81 36.27 29.94
C GLU A 496 20.65 35.15 28.89
N GLN A 497 21.44 34.08 29.01
CA GLN A 497 21.29 32.88 28.20
C GLN A 497 19.90 32.25 28.38
N ARG A 498 19.41 32.11 29.62
CA ARG A 498 18.06 31.58 29.90
C ARG A 498 16.96 32.42 29.27
N GLN A 499 17.01 33.74 29.39
CA GLN A 499 16.02 34.63 28.76
C GLN A 499 16.04 34.55 27.23
N GLN A 500 17.22 34.43 26.61
CA GLN A 500 17.36 34.26 25.16
C GLN A 500 16.78 32.91 24.69
N VAL A 501 17.08 31.83 25.42
CA VAL A 501 16.54 30.49 25.14
C VAL A 501 15.02 30.48 25.31
N GLN A 502 14.49 31.05 26.40
CA GLN A 502 13.06 31.12 26.67
C GLN A 502 12.29 31.84 25.55
N LYS A 503 12.80 32.99 25.08
CA LYS A 503 12.18 33.76 23.99
C LYS A 503 12.15 32.98 22.66
N LYS A 504 13.17 32.16 22.40
CA LYS A 504 13.25 31.33 21.20
C LYS A 504 12.47 30.02 21.33
N LEU A 505 12.33 29.49 22.55
CA LEU A 505 11.65 28.25 22.86
C LEU A 505 10.19 28.28 22.38
N GLU A 506 9.45 29.32 22.75
CA GLU A 506 8.04 29.46 22.33
C GLU A 506 7.91 29.48 20.80
N LEU A 507 8.75 30.26 20.12
CA LEU A 507 8.77 30.34 18.64
C LEU A 507 9.11 28.99 17.99
N SER A 508 10.08 28.25 18.55
CA SER A 508 10.49 26.94 18.05
C SER A 508 9.39 25.89 18.25
N VAL A 509 8.76 25.87 19.43
CA VAL A 509 7.65 24.96 19.72
C VAL A 509 6.44 25.30 18.86
N ASP A 510 6.12 26.59 18.69
CA ASP A 510 5.04 27.07 17.82
C ASP A 510 5.25 26.62 16.38
N LYS A 511 6.46 26.83 15.84
CA LYS A 511 6.81 26.39 14.48
C LYS A 511 6.65 24.88 14.35
N ALA A 512 7.17 24.10 15.31
CA ALA A 512 7.08 22.65 15.30
C ALA A 512 5.63 22.15 15.25
N PHE A 513 4.78 22.69 16.13
CA PHE A 513 3.38 22.26 16.23
C PHE A 513 2.52 22.74 15.06
N ASN A 514 2.80 23.92 14.51
CA ASN A 514 2.11 24.41 13.32
C ASN A 514 2.48 23.56 12.10
N GLU A 515 3.77 23.33 11.85
CA GLU A 515 4.22 22.46 10.74
C GLU A 515 3.65 21.05 10.87
N TYR A 516 3.61 20.52 12.08
CA TYR A 516 3.00 19.23 12.38
C TYR A 516 1.49 19.22 12.11
N GLY A 517 0.76 20.24 12.59
CA GLY A 517 -0.68 20.35 12.39
C GLY A 517 -1.08 20.55 10.92
N ASP A 518 -0.31 21.34 10.18
CA ASP A 518 -0.52 21.57 8.75
C ASP A 518 -0.32 20.26 7.96
N ARG A 519 0.71 19.47 8.30
CA ARG A 519 0.94 18.15 7.67
C ARG A 519 -0.21 17.17 7.92
N ILE A 520 -0.70 17.07 9.16
CA ILE A 520 -1.86 16.21 9.45
C ILE A 520 -3.10 16.69 8.69
N SER A 521 -3.33 18.00 8.67
CA SER A 521 -4.50 18.58 7.98
C SER A 521 -4.47 18.32 6.48
N GLU A 522 -3.29 18.42 5.86
CA GLU A 522 -3.09 18.08 4.45
C GLU A 522 -3.28 16.59 4.20
N ARG A 523 -2.76 15.72 5.08
CA ARG A 523 -2.96 14.28 4.95
C ARG A 523 -4.43 13.88 5.07
N LEU A 524 -5.15 14.48 6.02
CA LEU A 524 -6.59 14.29 6.18
C LEU A 524 -7.34 14.71 4.91
N ARG A 525 -6.94 15.81 4.27
CA ARG A 525 -7.50 16.24 2.98
C ARG A 525 -7.30 15.22 1.88
N GLN A 526 -6.09 14.69 1.75
CA GLN A 526 -5.78 13.64 0.76
C GLN A 526 -6.61 12.37 0.99
N ILE A 527 -6.77 11.94 2.24
CA ILE A 527 -7.57 10.74 2.58
C ILE A 527 -9.02 10.91 2.13
N TYR A 528 -9.66 12.01 2.49
CA TYR A 528 -11.06 12.26 2.11
C TYR A 528 -11.23 12.45 0.60
N GLN A 529 -10.25 13.09 -0.06
CA GLN A 529 -10.25 13.23 -1.50
C GLN A 529 -10.14 11.85 -2.18
N GLN A 530 -9.22 10.99 -1.74
CA GLN A 530 -9.08 9.64 -2.28
C GLN A 530 -10.34 8.80 -2.03
N ILE A 531 -10.92 8.90 -0.83
CA ILE A 531 -12.17 8.20 -0.50
C ILE A 531 -13.29 8.60 -1.45
N ALA A 532 -13.41 9.89 -1.73
CA ALA A 532 -14.35 10.39 -2.72
C ALA A 532 -14.02 9.86 -4.12
N GLU A 533 -12.77 10.02 -4.57
CA GLU A 533 -12.34 9.62 -5.92
C GLU A 533 -12.51 8.12 -6.19
N ASP A 534 -12.17 7.24 -5.25
CA ASP A 534 -12.28 5.79 -5.41
C ASP A 534 -13.74 5.34 -5.47
N ILE A 535 -14.60 5.86 -4.60
CA ILE A 535 -16.04 5.56 -4.63
C ILE A 535 -16.67 6.14 -5.90
N GLN A 536 -16.25 7.35 -6.31
CA GLN A 536 -16.68 7.95 -7.57
C GLN A 536 -16.21 7.11 -8.75
N HIS A 537 -14.97 6.61 -8.74
CA HIS A 537 -14.42 5.80 -9.81
C HIS A 537 -15.19 4.48 -9.92
N GLN A 538 -15.44 3.77 -8.81
CA GLN A 538 -16.27 2.55 -8.83
C GLN A 538 -17.68 2.82 -9.40
N GLN A 539 -18.27 3.95 -9.04
CA GLN A 539 -19.56 4.39 -9.56
C GLN A 539 -19.49 4.75 -11.05
N LEU A 540 -18.44 5.44 -11.49
CA LEU A 540 -18.20 5.86 -12.87
C LEU A 540 -17.86 4.67 -13.77
N THR A 541 -17.02 3.74 -13.35
CA THR A 541 -16.69 2.52 -14.11
C THR A 541 -17.94 1.69 -14.35
N TRP A 542 -18.83 1.59 -13.36
CA TRP A 542 -20.09 0.86 -13.54
C TRP A 542 -21.08 1.62 -14.44
N GLN A 543 -21.19 2.94 -14.28
CA GLN A 543 -22.04 3.77 -15.14
C GLN A 543 -21.50 3.87 -16.57
N SER A 544 -20.18 3.92 -16.75
CA SER A 544 -19.51 3.95 -18.05
C SER A 544 -19.60 2.60 -18.71
N ALA A 545 -19.43 1.48 -18.01
CA ALA A 545 -19.67 0.14 -18.57
C ALA A 545 -21.11 0.01 -19.08
N LYS A 546 -22.09 0.48 -18.31
CA LYS A 546 -23.51 0.46 -18.71
C LYS A 546 -23.80 1.40 -19.88
N THR A 547 -23.17 2.58 -19.92
CA THR A 547 -23.39 3.58 -20.98
C THR A 547 -22.63 3.23 -22.26
N ALA A 548 -21.40 2.73 -22.15
CA ALA A 548 -20.58 2.26 -23.26
C ALA A 548 -21.23 1.05 -23.94
N ALA A 549 -21.81 0.13 -23.19
CA ALA A 549 -22.58 -0.97 -23.79
C ALA A 549 -23.82 -0.47 -24.56
N ILE A 550 -24.45 0.62 -24.13
CA ILE A 550 -25.54 1.28 -24.86
C ILE A 550 -25.01 2.09 -26.06
N GLU A 551 -23.84 2.72 -25.95
CA GLU A 551 -23.28 3.59 -27.00
C GLU A 551 -22.59 2.82 -28.14
N VAL A 552 -21.90 1.72 -27.82
CA VAL A 552 -21.19 0.86 -28.78
C VAL A 552 -22.18 0.00 -29.57
N THR A 553 -23.33 -0.34 -28.98
CA THR A 553 -24.29 -1.25 -29.57
C THR A 553 -25.45 -0.48 -30.20
N HIS A 554 -25.53 -0.48 -31.53
CA HIS A 554 -26.63 0.16 -32.23
C HIS A 554 -27.90 -0.72 -32.23
N PRO A 555 -29.10 -0.12 -32.29
CA PRO A 555 -30.34 -0.85 -32.55
C PRO A 555 -30.20 -1.69 -33.81
N ASP A 556 -30.76 -2.90 -33.80
CA ASP A 556 -30.70 -3.84 -34.92
C ASP A 556 -29.27 -4.29 -35.31
N SER A 557 -28.27 -4.04 -34.45
CA SER A 557 -26.93 -4.62 -34.62
C SER A 557 -26.95 -6.12 -34.37
N ASP A 558 -26.03 -6.84 -35.02
CA ASP A 558 -25.93 -8.28 -34.85
C ASP A 558 -25.59 -8.60 -33.39
N GLU A 559 -26.50 -9.30 -32.71
CA GLU A 559 -26.34 -9.75 -31.32
C GLU A 559 -25.36 -10.91 -31.20
N GLN A 560 -25.11 -11.62 -32.31
CA GLN A 560 -24.33 -12.86 -32.29
C GLN A 560 -22.90 -12.70 -31.74
N PRO A 561 -22.12 -11.65 -32.08
CA PRO A 561 -20.78 -11.48 -31.52
C PRO A 561 -20.79 -11.34 -30.00
N TRP A 562 -21.74 -10.59 -29.45
CA TRP A 562 -21.86 -10.39 -28.01
C TRP A 562 -22.39 -11.63 -27.28
N GLN A 563 -23.34 -12.36 -27.88
CA GLN A 563 -23.82 -13.63 -27.34
C GLN A 563 -22.71 -14.69 -27.36
N GLN A 564 -21.92 -14.75 -28.44
CA GLN A 564 -20.75 -15.62 -28.52
C GLN A 564 -19.70 -15.25 -27.47
N MET A 565 -19.43 -13.95 -27.25
CA MET A 565 -18.51 -13.51 -26.20
C MET A 565 -19.01 -13.91 -24.80
N LEU A 566 -20.31 -13.70 -24.51
CA LEU A 566 -20.93 -14.08 -23.25
C LEU A 566 -20.78 -15.58 -22.96
N ASP A 567 -21.16 -16.40 -23.94
CA ASP A 567 -21.16 -17.86 -23.80
C ASP A 567 -19.73 -18.39 -23.65
N ASN A 568 -18.81 -17.92 -24.49
CA ASN A 568 -17.41 -18.36 -24.47
C ASN A 568 -16.67 -17.87 -23.21
N ALA A 569 -16.87 -16.63 -22.77
CA ALA A 569 -16.26 -16.12 -21.55
C ALA A 569 -16.80 -16.87 -20.31
N SER A 570 -18.10 -17.19 -20.29
CA SER A 570 -18.72 -17.98 -19.22
C SER A 570 -18.16 -19.41 -19.19
N ALA A 571 -18.03 -20.05 -20.34
CA ALA A 571 -17.48 -21.39 -20.45
C ALA A 571 -16.01 -21.44 -19.99
N LEU A 572 -15.19 -20.51 -20.48
CA LEU A 572 -13.77 -20.41 -20.12
C LEU A 572 -13.60 -20.12 -18.62
N LYS A 573 -14.42 -19.23 -18.05
CA LYS A 573 -14.41 -18.96 -16.60
C LYS A 573 -14.71 -20.22 -15.78
N GLN A 574 -15.70 -21.02 -16.18
CA GLN A 574 -16.03 -22.28 -15.50
C GLN A 574 -14.92 -23.32 -15.63
N GLU A 575 -14.27 -23.41 -16.80
CA GLU A 575 -13.11 -24.27 -17.00
C GLU A 575 -11.97 -23.93 -16.05
N ILE A 576 -11.60 -22.64 -15.97
CA ILE A 576 -10.53 -22.16 -15.09
C ILE A 576 -10.91 -22.37 -13.62
N LEU A 577 -12.14 -22.06 -13.22
CA LEU A 577 -12.64 -22.31 -11.86
C LEU A 577 -12.56 -23.78 -11.46
N ALA A 578 -12.92 -24.70 -12.36
CA ALA A 578 -12.81 -26.13 -12.12
C ALA A 578 -11.35 -26.56 -11.95
N ALA A 579 -10.45 -26.08 -12.82
CA ALA A 579 -9.02 -26.38 -12.74
C ALA A 579 -8.37 -25.84 -11.45
N VAL A 580 -8.78 -24.65 -10.99
CA VAL A 580 -8.35 -24.06 -9.72
C VAL A 580 -8.93 -24.85 -8.54
N ALA A 581 -10.21 -25.24 -8.57
CA ALA A 581 -10.85 -25.96 -7.46
C ALA A 581 -10.30 -27.38 -7.24
N MET A 582 -9.90 -28.07 -8.32
CA MET A 582 -9.23 -29.37 -8.23
C MET A 582 -7.86 -29.32 -7.52
N SER A 583 -7.33 -28.13 -7.24
CA SER A 583 -6.08 -27.94 -6.47
C SER A 583 -6.28 -27.89 -4.94
N ASN A 584 -7.52 -27.70 -4.46
CA ASN A 584 -7.84 -27.55 -3.02
C ASN A 584 -8.31 -28.87 -2.36
N HIS A 585 -8.16 -30.02 -3.01
CA HIS A 585 -8.64 -31.33 -2.52
C HIS A 585 -7.52 -32.35 -2.40
#